data_AF-A0ABD7TN07-F1
#
_entry.id   AF-A0ABD7TN07-F1
#
_cell.length_a   1.000
_cell.length_b   1.000
_cell.length_c   1.000
_cell.angle_alpha   90.00
_cell.angle_beta   90.00
_cell.angle_gamma   90.00
#
_symmetry.space_group_name_H-M   'P 1'
#
loop_
_entity.id
_entity.type
_entity.pdbx_description
1 polymer ?
#
loop_
_entity_poly.entity_id
_entity_poly.type
_entity_poly.pdbx_seq_one_letter_code
_entity_poly.pdbx_strand_id
1 'polypeptide(L)'
;MNALRPLIRLAPITADLTQRNPKILLGGKHQPTLLRYLDGWPRRTGRPSAFLIQFVEDGDSLARFASNSFDLAVIQAPSASDADEVIRHLTRIARQGLIARR
;
A
#
# COMPACT_ATOMS: atom_id res chain seq x y z
N MET A 1 9.08 41.36 -6.88
CA MET A 1 9.19 40.06 -7.57
C MET A 1 8.36 39.03 -6.79
N ASN A 2 7.19 38.66 -7.29
CA ASN A 2 6.32 37.66 -6.66
C ASN A 2 6.90 36.28 -6.94
N ALA A 3 7.56 35.67 -5.94
CA ALA A 3 8.00 34.29 -6.05
C ALA A 3 6.75 33.38 -6.02
N LEU A 4 6.48 32.71 -7.13
CA LEU A 4 5.51 31.61 -7.20
C LEU A 4 6.00 30.51 -6.26
N ARG A 5 5.53 30.52 -5.01
CA ARG A 5 5.78 29.42 -4.07
C ARG A 5 4.99 28.22 -4.57
N PRO A 6 5.64 27.10 -4.96
CA PRO A 6 4.91 25.91 -5.30
C PRO A 6 4.14 25.47 -4.05
N LEU A 7 2.82 25.46 -4.14
CA LEU A 7 1.96 24.85 -3.12
C LEU A 7 2.15 23.34 -3.21
N ILE A 8 3.20 22.84 -2.56
CA ILE A 8 3.40 21.41 -2.36
C ILE A 8 2.35 20.98 -1.34
N ARG A 9 1.17 20.58 -1.82
CA ARG A 9 0.23 19.86 -0.98
C ARG A 9 0.76 18.45 -0.80
N LEU A 10 1.38 18.23 0.35
CA LEU A 10 1.55 16.89 0.92
C LEU A 10 0.15 16.34 1.20
N ALA A 11 -0.49 15.80 0.17
CA ALA A 11 -1.69 15.02 0.35
C ALA A 11 -1.26 13.69 1.00
N PRO A 12 -2.01 13.18 2.00
CA PRO A 12 -1.82 11.81 2.44
C PRO A 12 -1.79 10.88 1.22
N ILE A 13 -0.95 9.83 1.21
CA ILE A 13 -0.89 8.80 0.13
C ILE A 13 -2.29 8.25 -0.21
N THR A 14 -3.19 8.38 0.74
CA THR A 14 -4.56 7.89 0.79
C THR A 14 -5.57 8.84 0.14
N ALA A 15 -5.14 10.03 -0.30
CA ALA A 15 -6.01 11.05 -0.87
C ALA A 15 -6.75 10.56 -2.13
N ASP A 16 -6.15 9.63 -2.87
CA ASP A 16 -6.73 9.03 -4.08
C ASP A 16 -7.47 7.70 -3.82
N LEU A 17 -7.46 7.19 -2.57
CA LEU A 17 -8.30 6.04 -2.20
C LEU A 17 -9.75 6.49 -2.03
N THR A 18 -10.42 6.65 -3.18
CA THR A 18 -11.81 7.13 -3.29
C THR A 18 -12.85 6.04 -3.05
N GLN A 19 -12.45 4.77 -2.95
CA GLN A 19 -13.38 3.64 -2.80
C GLN A 19 -13.83 3.44 -1.33
N ARG A 20 -15.11 3.09 -1.16
CA ARG A 20 -15.75 2.87 0.16
C ARG A 20 -15.18 1.70 0.97
N ASN A 21 -14.47 0.77 0.33
CA ASN A 21 -13.88 -0.41 0.96
C ASN A 21 -12.61 -0.83 0.18
N PRO A 22 -11.48 -0.13 0.38
CA PRO A 22 -10.28 -0.41 -0.41
C PRO A 22 -9.71 -1.78 -0.04
N LYS A 23 -9.22 -2.50 -1.04
CA LYS A 23 -8.58 -3.80 -0.87
C LYS A 23 -7.08 -3.61 -0.72
N ILE A 24 -6.55 -4.03 0.43
CA ILE A 24 -5.16 -3.82 0.84
C ILE A 24 -4.45 -5.17 0.91
N LEU A 25 -3.33 -5.30 0.19
CA LEU A 25 -2.43 -6.44 0.35
C LEU A 25 -1.38 -6.10 1.41
N LEU A 26 -1.22 -6.97 2.40
CA LEU A 26 -0.18 -6.88 3.42
C LEU A 26 0.78 -8.07 3.32
N GLY A 27 2.03 -7.80 2.95
CA GLY A 27 3.08 -8.81 2.83
C GLY A 27 4.20 -8.60 3.86
N GLY A 28 4.48 -9.64 4.65
CA GLY A 28 5.66 -9.65 5.52
C GLY A 28 5.45 -10.37 6.85
N LYS A 29 6.58 -10.63 7.53
CA LYS A 29 6.62 -11.48 8.74
C LYS A 29 5.92 -10.89 9.98
N HIS A 30 5.68 -9.58 10.01
CA HIS A 30 5.12 -8.88 11.17
C HIS A 30 3.82 -8.16 10.82
N GLN A 31 2.77 -8.95 10.63
CA GLN A 31 1.43 -8.49 10.30
C GLN A 31 0.84 -7.49 11.33
N PRO A 32 1.02 -7.65 12.67
CA PRO A 32 0.51 -6.67 13.63
C PRO A 32 1.14 -5.28 13.46
N THR A 33 2.43 -5.22 13.14
CA THR A 33 3.12 -3.95 12.90
C THR A 33 2.60 -3.29 11.62
N LEU A 34 2.40 -4.06 10.55
CA LEU A 34 1.79 -3.57 9.30
C LEU A 34 0.36 -3.07 9.53
N LEU A 35 -0.45 -3.78 10.32
CA LEU A 35 -1.78 -3.33 10.71
C LEU A 35 -1.73 -2.03 11.52
N ARG A 36 -0.79 -1.87 12.45
CA ARG A 36 -0.63 -0.62 13.20
C ARG A 36 -0.28 0.58 12.31
N TYR A 37 0.49 0.36 11.24
CA TYR A 37 0.72 1.40 10.23
C TYR A 37 -0.57 1.78 9.50
N LEU A 38 -1.49 0.83 9.30
CA LEU A 38 -2.82 1.09 8.75
C LEU A 38 -3.81 1.67 9.78
N ASP A 39 -3.68 1.37 11.07
CA ASP A 39 -4.60 1.89 12.11
C ASP A 39 -4.51 3.42 12.25
N GLY A 40 -3.32 3.99 12.02
CA GLY A 40 -3.09 5.44 11.99
C GLY A 40 -3.57 6.13 10.70
N TRP A 41 -4.18 5.39 9.77
CA TRP A 41 -4.63 5.90 8.48
C TRP A 41 -5.75 6.95 8.67
N PRO A 42 -5.63 8.14 8.06
CA PRO A 42 -6.62 9.18 8.22
C PRO A 42 -7.99 8.73 7.70
N ARG A 43 -8.93 8.47 8.62
CA ARG A 43 -10.35 8.21 8.35
C ARG A 43 -11.02 9.52 7.94
N ARG A 44 -10.66 10.02 6.75
CA ARG A 44 -10.87 11.42 6.33
C ARG A 44 -12.33 11.89 6.29
N THR A 45 -13.29 10.98 6.41
CA THR A 45 -14.72 11.29 6.28
C THR A 45 -15.54 11.05 7.55
N GLY A 46 -14.93 10.76 8.70
CA GLY A 46 -15.67 10.45 9.93
C GLY A 46 -16.62 9.23 9.81
N ARG A 47 -16.51 8.49 8.69
CA ARG A 47 -17.26 7.28 8.40
C ARG A 47 -16.31 6.10 8.52
N PRO A 48 -16.73 5.00 9.16
CA PRO A 48 -15.97 3.77 9.17
C PRO A 48 -15.73 3.32 7.71
N SER A 49 -14.49 3.35 7.24
CA SER A 49 -14.08 2.57 6.07
C SER A 49 -13.68 1.18 6.60
N ALA A 50 -14.40 0.16 6.17
CA ALA A 50 -13.87 -1.19 6.26
C ALA A 50 -12.68 -1.28 5.28
N PHE A 51 -11.67 -2.05 5.64
CA PHE A 51 -10.58 -2.42 4.74
C PHE A 51 -10.67 -3.91 4.47
N LEU A 52 -10.57 -4.31 3.21
CA LEU A 52 -10.41 -5.72 2.86
C LEU A 52 -8.92 -6.02 2.87
N ILE A 53 -8.44 -6.58 3.98
CA ILE A 53 -7.02 -6.88 4.16
C ILE A 53 -6.76 -8.33 3.73
N GLN A 54 -5.89 -8.50 2.74
CA GLN A 54 -5.36 -9.79 2.33
C GLN A 54 -3.93 -9.91 2.86
N PHE A 55 -3.64 -10.98 3.58
CA PHE A 55 -2.29 -11.27 4.03
C PHE A 55 -1.57 -12.18 3.04
N VAL A 56 -0.28 -11.95 2.88
CA VAL A 56 0.64 -12.82 2.16
C VAL A 56 1.89 -13.03 3.02
N GLU A 57 2.36 -14.28 3.10
CA GLU A 57 3.59 -14.57 3.83
C GLU A 57 4.83 -14.21 3.00
N ASP A 58 5.96 -14.09 3.68
CA ASP A 58 7.23 -13.86 2.99
C ASP A 58 7.58 -15.09 2.13
N GLY A 59 7.74 -14.89 0.82
CA GLY A 59 7.95 -15.96 -0.15
C GLY A 59 6.67 -16.54 -0.79
N ASP A 60 5.49 -16.11 -0.37
CA ASP A 60 4.26 -16.48 -1.09
C ASP A 60 4.24 -15.82 -2.48
N SER A 61 4.02 -16.63 -3.52
CA SER A 61 3.97 -16.09 -4.88
C SER A 61 2.80 -15.11 -5.07
N LEU A 62 3.14 -13.87 -5.45
CA LEU A 62 2.20 -12.82 -5.83
C LEU A 62 1.56 -13.07 -7.21
N ALA A 63 2.04 -14.07 -7.97
CA ALA A 63 1.52 -14.41 -9.29
C ALA A 63 0.04 -14.83 -9.25
N ARG A 64 -0.43 -15.39 -8.12
CA ARG A 64 -1.82 -15.86 -7.92
C ARG A 64 -2.87 -14.73 -8.00
N PHE A 65 -2.46 -13.48 -7.81
CA PHE A 65 -3.37 -12.35 -7.82
C PHE A 65 -3.57 -11.80 -9.24
N ALA A 66 -4.79 -11.38 -9.56
CA ALA A 66 -5.09 -10.70 -10.81
C ALA A 66 -4.50 -9.28 -10.84
N SER A 67 -4.30 -8.74 -12.04
CA SER A 67 -3.82 -7.36 -12.21
C SER A 67 -4.83 -6.35 -11.68
N ASN A 68 -4.36 -5.22 -11.12
CA ASN A 68 -5.18 -4.15 -10.54
C ASN A 68 -6.24 -4.61 -9.52
N SER A 69 -5.96 -5.72 -8.82
CA SER A 69 -6.89 -6.33 -7.86
C SER A 69 -6.82 -5.70 -6.47
N PHE A 70 -5.76 -4.95 -6.18
CA PHE A 70 -5.57 -4.24 -4.92
C PHE A 70 -5.47 -2.73 -5.15
N ASP A 71 -6.05 -1.96 -4.24
CA ASP A 71 -5.94 -0.51 -4.24
C ASP A 71 -4.60 -0.07 -3.68
N LEU A 72 -4.12 -0.77 -2.64
CA LEU A 72 -2.80 -0.57 -2.05
C LEU A 72 -2.15 -1.92 -1.75
N ALA A 73 -0.85 -2.02 -2.01
CA ALA A 73 -0.02 -3.09 -1.47
C ALA A 73 1.06 -2.52 -0.54
N VAL A 74 1.12 -3.02 0.68
CA VAL A 74 2.17 -2.71 1.66
C VAL A 74 2.96 -3.97 1.91
N ILE A 75 4.25 -3.93 1.59
CA ILE A 75 5.14 -5.04 1.86
C ILE A 75 6.33 -4.60 2.69
N GLN A 76 6.88 -5.54 3.44
CA GLN A 76 8.24 -5.43 3.94
C GLN A 76 9.23 -5.39 2.76
N ALA A 77 10.29 -4.59 2.87
CA ALA A 77 11.35 -4.53 1.88
C ALA A 77 11.89 -5.95 1.55
N PRO A 78 11.80 -6.38 0.28
CA PRO A 78 12.33 -7.67 -0.15
C PRO A 78 13.86 -7.66 -0.15
N SER A 79 14.44 -8.85 -0.22
CA SER A 79 15.88 -9.02 -0.45
C SER A 79 16.28 -8.47 -1.83
N ALA A 80 17.56 -8.21 -2.06
CA ALA A 80 18.04 -7.71 -3.34
C ALA A 80 17.83 -8.71 -4.50
N SER A 81 17.86 -10.01 -4.23
CA SER A 81 17.65 -11.05 -5.25
C SER A 81 16.19 -11.07 -5.74
N ASP A 82 15.24 -10.79 -4.85
CA ASP A 82 13.82 -10.96 -5.13
C ASP A 82 13.14 -9.62 -5.48
N ALA A 83 13.87 -8.51 -5.33
CA ALA A 83 13.32 -7.16 -5.48
C ALA A 83 12.69 -6.91 -6.86
N ASP A 84 13.34 -7.32 -7.96
CA ASP A 84 12.80 -7.10 -9.31
C ASP A 84 11.46 -7.84 -9.51
N GLU A 85 11.42 -9.11 -9.13
CA GLU A 85 10.24 -9.95 -9.25
C GLU A 85 9.09 -9.41 -8.39
N VAL A 86 9.38 -9.06 -7.14
CA VAL A 86 8.38 -8.52 -6.20
C VAL A 86 7.85 -7.19 -6.71
N ILE A 87 8.72 -6.26 -7.14
CA ILE A 87 8.29 -4.95 -7.67
C ILE A 87 7.44 -5.12 -8.94
N ARG A 88 7.83 -6.03 -9.84
CA ARG A 88 7.06 -6.36 -11.05
C ARG A 88 5.68 -6.91 -10.72
N HIS A 89 5.57 -7.77 -9.71
CA HIS A 89 4.27 -8.25 -9.26
C HIS A 89 3.45 -7.15 -8.61
N LEU A 90 4.05 -6.32 -7.75
CA LEU A 90 3.36 -5.21 -7.09
C LEU A 90 2.80 -4.21 -8.09
N THR A 91 3.60 -3.78 -9.07
CA THR A 91 3.18 -2.87 -10.14
C THR A 91 2.04 -3.43 -10.99
N ARG A 92 1.96 -4.76 -11.13
CA ARG A 92 0.87 -5.42 -11.85
C ARG A 92 -0.41 -5.50 -11.01
N ILE A 93 -0.32 -5.90 -9.74
CA ILE A 93 -1.48 -6.25 -8.91
C ILE A 93 -2.07 -5.06 -8.17
N ALA A 94 -1.24 -4.05 -7.86
CA ALA A 94 -1.60 -2.94 -7.00
C ALA A 94 -1.68 -1.62 -7.78
N ARG A 95 -2.76 -0.88 -7.57
CA ARG A 95 -2.93 0.46 -8.12
C ARG A 95 -2.02 1.48 -7.44
N GLN A 96 -1.68 1.23 -6.17
CA GLN A 96 -0.72 1.98 -5.38
C GLN A 96 0.18 1.01 -4.59
N GLY A 97 1.45 1.34 -4.38
CA GLY A 97 2.40 0.49 -3.66
C GLY A 97 3.20 1.25 -2.60
N LEU A 98 3.47 0.62 -1.46
CA LEU A 98 4.31 1.14 -0.38
C LEU A 98 5.29 0.06 0.09
N ILE A 99 6.57 0.40 0.15
CA ILE A 99 7.63 -0.49 0.65
C ILE A 99 8.15 0.07 1.97
N ALA A 100 8.00 -0.70 3.05
CA ALA A 100 8.54 -0.35 4.35
C ALA A 100 9.94 -0.96 4.51
N ARG A 101 10.95 -0.11 4.70
CA ARG A 101 12.32 -0.52 4.99
C ARG A 101 12.49 -0.72 6.51
N ARG A 102 13.02 -1.86 6.93
CA ARG A 102 13.45 -2.10 8.32
C ARG A 102 14.80 -1.45 8.58
#